data_AF-A0A956CA89-F1
#
_entry.id   AF-A0A956CA89-F1
#
_cell.length_a   1.000
_cell.length_b   1.000
_cell.length_c   1.000
_cell.angle_alpha   90.00
_cell.angle_beta   90.00
_cell.angle_gamma   90.00
#
_symmetry.space_group_name_H-M   'P 1'
#
loop_
_entity.id
_entity.type
_entity.pdbx_description
1 polymer ?
#
loop_
_entity_poly.entity_id
_entity_poly.type
_entity_poly.pdbx_seq_one_letter_code
_entity_poly.pdbx_strand_id
1 'polypeptide(L)'
;MRSWEPNAIEARYAATTRARVIEGGVADGVALGERVALELGGEDAKQLLKQLRVVLPVEPFHCMCLGDWGVELYVRDRRVVTIGLHHGRSLRVDGWRSDAMLADGEGLLRFLAERGLAEPLAAFEEDRRTGERFAKARERWLAAVPPEIAPVLASLEGHGPGRHLRPGEPDVVAALAKMNAPARSLLRWYGSALGPWSGFPSYETVAEALLKELGVEPVIAAAEETSDESELFAAARFIGRFDAPPKERRLLSAELAARLRAVTDRLGDDDARKRIAAALRPLEVPKAGPCIGRSESSRDFAAVVATDAGVVALDGPELVLLGAERRVIAADLARVGAVAAWGHRVVLTLLDRAEVVAVDVTTGAQRTLAEDVPEARHVAALGERVVWMEKRGNSYVVRDRERKWGKEHVPCRDLHLVGDAPVWDRAVGSWWGTDPGFKSEVVTVTSKGKLTVLTRARGSQCAPRFNADARRVVTFADHDATLVSDGRERSLGLERRIEHATFDGDTLWAIALSEDRWQAELLRIDLVTGAVKSLLQYRRALYYRERLSVAAGRVVWNAGGEAFSVATSPDTATA
;
A
#
# COMPACT_ATOMS: atom_id res chain seq x y z
N MET A 1 18.78 -33.18 -7.50
CA MET A 1 17.47 -33.15 -8.18
C MET A 1 16.66 -34.31 -7.61
N ARG A 2 15.69 -34.09 -6.73
CA ARG A 2 14.77 -35.18 -6.35
C ARG A 2 13.52 -34.97 -7.18
N SER A 3 13.48 -35.69 -8.31
CA SER A 3 12.41 -35.67 -9.28
C SER A 3 11.10 -36.13 -8.63
N TRP A 4 10.02 -35.63 -9.20
CA TRP A 4 8.68 -35.93 -8.78
C TRP A 4 8.21 -37.20 -9.48
N GLU A 5 7.69 -38.17 -8.74
CA GLU A 5 6.94 -39.28 -9.34
C GLU A 5 5.49 -39.19 -8.86
N PRO A 6 4.48 -39.43 -9.70
CA PRO A 6 3.07 -39.35 -9.32
C PRO A 6 2.67 -40.18 -8.08
N ASN A 7 3.42 -41.25 -7.81
CA ASN A 7 3.25 -42.12 -6.64
C ASN A 7 4.31 -41.90 -5.55
N ALA A 8 5.07 -40.81 -5.61
CA ALA A 8 6.21 -40.58 -4.72
C ALA A 8 5.79 -40.50 -3.26
N ILE A 9 4.61 -39.96 -2.93
CA ILE A 9 4.13 -39.92 -1.54
C ILE A 9 3.81 -41.33 -1.05
N GLU A 10 2.96 -42.07 -1.77
CA GLU A 10 2.54 -43.42 -1.39
C GLU A 10 3.75 -44.36 -1.27
N ALA A 11 4.62 -44.39 -2.27
CA ALA A 11 5.80 -45.26 -2.27
C ALA A 11 6.81 -44.89 -1.17
N ARG A 12 7.07 -43.59 -0.98
CA ARG A 12 8.05 -43.11 0.01
C ARG A 12 7.58 -43.30 1.45
N TYR A 13 6.27 -43.22 1.68
CA TYR A 13 5.68 -43.29 3.01
C TYR A 13 4.83 -44.55 3.21
N ALA A 14 5.03 -45.60 2.42
CA ALA A 14 4.28 -46.86 2.49
C ALA A 14 4.32 -47.55 3.87
N ALA A 15 5.36 -47.27 4.68
CA ALA A 15 5.50 -47.78 6.04
C ALA A 15 4.66 -47.02 7.09
N THR A 16 3.88 -46.01 6.68
CA THR A 16 3.04 -45.22 7.59
C THR A 16 2.01 -46.11 8.27
N THR A 17 2.00 -46.10 9.59
CA THR A 17 1.06 -46.85 10.42
C THR A 17 -0.02 -45.97 11.03
N ARG A 18 0.23 -44.65 11.06
CA ARG A 18 -0.61 -43.66 11.72
C ARG A 18 -0.48 -42.31 11.04
N ALA A 19 -1.55 -41.54 11.00
CA ALA A 19 -1.56 -40.17 10.51
C ALA A 19 -2.37 -39.26 11.44
N ARG A 20 -2.00 -37.98 11.48
CA ARG A 20 -2.74 -36.93 12.20
C ARG A 20 -3.07 -35.80 11.24
N VAL A 21 -4.32 -35.37 11.25
CA VAL A 21 -4.76 -34.15 10.56
C VAL A 21 -4.88 -33.05 11.61
N ILE A 22 -4.15 -31.97 11.40
CA ILE A 22 -3.96 -30.86 12.32
C ILE A 22 -4.53 -29.61 11.68
N GLU A 23 -5.27 -28.83 12.46
CA GLU A 23 -5.82 -27.55 12.01
C GLU A 23 -4.72 -26.55 11.64
N GLY A 24 -4.91 -25.81 10.55
CA GLY A 24 -3.95 -24.80 10.07
C GLY A 24 -2.94 -25.34 9.08
N GLY A 25 -2.23 -24.42 8.42
CA GLY A 25 -1.27 -24.72 7.37
C GLY A 25 0.04 -25.36 7.86
N VAL A 26 1.02 -25.43 6.96
CA VAL A 26 2.36 -25.98 7.20
C VAL A 26 3.41 -24.96 6.76
N ALA A 27 4.39 -24.71 7.63
CA ALA A 27 5.59 -23.95 7.32
C ALA A 27 6.83 -24.72 7.76
N ASP A 28 7.87 -24.75 6.93
CA ASP A 28 9.15 -25.40 7.23
C ASP A 28 9.02 -26.86 7.72
N GLY A 29 8.07 -27.60 7.14
CA GLY A 29 7.80 -28.99 7.51
C GLY A 29 7.14 -29.17 8.89
N VAL A 30 6.54 -28.13 9.45
CA VAL A 30 5.85 -28.13 10.74
C VAL A 30 4.42 -27.61 10.57
N ALA A 31 3.45 -28.30 11.19
CA ALA A 31 2.07 -27.82 11.22
C ALA A 31 1.97 -26.57 12.10
N LEU A 32 1.21 -25.58 11.66
CA LEU A 32 1.11 -24.28 12.35
C LEU A 32 0.14 -24.30 13.52
N GLY A 33 -0.87 -25.19 13.50
CA GLY A 33 -1.78 -25.36 14.62
C GLY A 33 -1.38 -26.48 15.56
N GLU A 34 -2.01 -26.50 16.72
CA GLU A 34 -1.76 -27.48 17.79
C GLU A 34 -2.89 -28.52 17.91
N ARG A 35 -4.09 -28.20 17.41
CA ARG A 35 -5.27 -29.05 17.52
C ARG A 35 -5.22 -30.19 16.49
N VAL A 36 -5.09 -31.42 16.99
CA VAL A 36 -5.31 -32.64 16.20
C VAL A 36 -6.82 -32.80 15.99
N ALA A 37 -7.28 -32.59 14.77
CA ALA A 37 -8.69 -32.67 14.42
C ALA A 37 -9.12 -34.10 14.06
N LEU A 38 -8.19 -34.93 13.57
CA LEU A 38 -8.43 -36.34 13.25
C LEU A 38 -7.15 -37.16 13.40
N GLU A 39 -7.27 -38.35 14.00
CA GLU A 39 -6.17 -39.33 14.08
C GLU A 39 -6.59 -40.64 13.41
N LEU A 40 -5.76 -41.11 12.48
CA LEU A 40 -6.02 -42.29 11.66
C LEU A 40 -4.95 -43.35 11.93
N GLY A 41 -5.36 -44.61 12.02
CA GLY A 41 -4.46 -45.74 12.24
C GLY A 41 -4.72 -46.89 11.27
N GLY A 42 -3.75 -47.79 11.16
CA GLY A 42 -3.93 -49.06 10.44
C GLY A 42 -4.32 -48.86 8.98
N GLU A 43 -5.47 -49.40 8.58
CA GLU A 43 -5.93 -49.34 7.19
C GLU A 43 -6.35 -47.93 6.76
N ASP A 44 -6.90 -47.11 7.68
CA ASP A 44 -7.26 -45.73 7.35
C ASP A 44 -6.03 -44.88 7.04
N ALA A 45 -4.91 -45.10 7.74
CA ALA A 45 -3.66 -44.41 7.43
C ALA A 45 -3.13 -44.79 6.03
N LYS A 46 -3.26 -46.05 5.63
CA LYS A 46 -2.89 -46.50 4.28
C LYS A 46 -3.85 -45.95 3.22
N GLN A 47 -5.15 -45.92 3.51
CA GLN A 47 -6.13 -45.37 2.59
C GLN A 47 -5.91 -43.85 2.40
N LEU A 48 -5.56 -43.12 3.45
CA LEU A 48 -5.14 -41.72 3.35
C LEU A 48 -3.97 -41.54 2.38
N LEU A 49 -2.93 -42.38 2.44
CA LEU A 49 -1.79 -42.28 1.51
C LEU A 49 -2.22 -42.40 0.04
N LYS A 50 -3.18 -43.28 -0.26
CA LYS A 50 -3.74 -43.42 -1.61
C LYS A 50 -4.51 -42.18 -2.05
N GLN A 51 -5.19 -41.50 -1.12
CA GLN A 51 -5.90 -40.24 -1.39
C GLN A 51 -4.94 -39.06 -1.58
N LEU A 52 -3.72 -39.14 -1.04
CA LEU A 52 -2.66 -38.12 -1.21
C LEU A 52 -1.87 -38.26 -2.53
N ARG A 53 -2.37 -39.04 -3.49
CA ARG A 53 -1.77 -39.14 -4.82
C ARG A 53 -1.82 -37.80 -5.53
N VAL A 54 -0.74 -37.48 -6.25
CA VAL A 54 -0.58 -36.19 -6.91
C VAL A 54 -0.41 -36.34 -8.42
N VAL A 55 -0.88 -35.33 -9.15
CA VAL A 55 -0.57 -35.10 -10.56
C VAL A 55 0.44 -33.97 -10.63
N LEU A 56 1.50 -34.21 -11.38
CA LEU A 56 2.55 -33.21 -11.54
C LEU A 56 2.04 -32.08 -12.41
N PRO A 57 2.15 -30.83 -11.95
CA PRO A 57 1.78 -29.70 -12.78
C PRO A 57 2.76 -29.62 -13.96
N VAL A 58 2.26 -29.23 -15.14
CA VAL A 58 3.10 -29.02 -16.33
C VAL A 58 4.15 -27.94 -16.07
N GLU A 59 3.78 -26.93 -15.27
CA GLU A 59 4.65 -25.85 -14.83
C GLU A 59 4.70 -25.80 -13.29
N PRO A 60 5.86 -25.56 -12.67
CA PRO A 60 5.95 -25.33 -11.24
C PRO A 60 5.01 -24.19 -10.80
N PHE A 61 4.21 -24.42 -9.77
CA PHE A 61 3.37 -23.39 -9.16
C PHE A 61 3.48 -23.42 -7.64
N HIS A 62 3.07 -22.34 -6.98
CA HIS A 62 3.02 -22.26 -5.53
C HIS A 62 1.72 -21.57 -5.14
N CYS A 63 0.95 -22.20 -4.28
CA CYS A 63 -0.19 -21.59 -3.62
C CYS A 63 0.29 -20.50 -2.67
N MET A 64 -0.35 -19.33 -2.70
CA MET A 64 0.06 -18.19 -1.87
C MET A 64 -0.31 -18.32 -0.39
N CYS A 65 -1.11 -19.34 -0.03
CA CYS A 65 -1.44 -19.62 1.37
C CYS A 65 -0.43 -20.58 2.01
N LEU A 66 -0.51 -20.75 3.32
CA LEU A 66 0.26 -21.75 4.07
C LEU A 66 -0.46 -23.12 4.13
N GLY A 67 -1.63 -23.22 3.52
CA GLY A 67 -2.52 -24.39 3.60
C GLY A 67 -3.59 -24.20 4.67
N ASP A 68 -4.63 -25.01 4.57
CA ASP A 68 -5.77 -25.01 5.50
C ASP A 68 -5.58 -26.08 6.60
N TRP A 69 -4.84 -27.16 6.28
CA TRP A 69 -4.62 -28.31 7.16
C TRP A 69 -3.21 -28.88 7.02
N GLY A 70 -2.65 -29.35 8.13
CA GLY A 70 -1.43 -30.13 8.18
C GLY A 70 -1.73 -31.62 8.33
N VAL A 71 -1.04 -32.46 7.55
CA VAL A 71 -1.11 -33.92 7.66
C VAL A 71 0.25 -34.44 8.08
N GLU A 72 0.35 -34.92 9.31
CA GLU A 72 1.54 -35.57 9.83
C GLU A 72 1.46 -37.08 9.65
N LEU A 73 2.47 -37.68 9.03
CA LEU A 73 2.57 -39.12 8.84
C LEU A 73 3.58 -39.71 9.81
N TYR A 74 3.25 -40.88 10.37
CA TYR A 74 4.05 -41.55 11.38
C TYR A 74 4.34 -43.01 11.01
N VAL A 75 5.57 -43.44 11.30
CA VAL A 75 5.96 -44.85 11.36
C VAL A 75 6.17 -45.20 12.82
N ARG A 76 5.28 -46.01 13.38
CA ARG A 76 5.15 -46.18 14.85
C ARG A 76 4.95 -44.81 15.51
N ASP A 77 5.82 -44.42 16.43
CA ASP A 77 5.72 -43.16 17.18
C ASP A 77 6.58 -42.03 16.57
N ARG A 78 7.28 -42.28 15.47
CA ARG A 78 8.15 -41.29 14.83
C ARG A 78 7.45 -40.61 13.66
N ARG A 79 7.29 -39.28 13.73
CA ARG A 79 6.85 -38.46 12.60
C ARG A 79 7.89 -38.51 11.48
N VAL A 80 7.46 -38.84 10.27
CA VAL A 80 8.33 -38.94 9.09
C VAL A 80 8.18 -37.78 8.12
N VAL A 81 7.02 -37.15 8.06
CA VAL A 81 6.76 -35.96 7.23
C VAL A 81 5.53 -35.20 7.73
N THR A 82 5.49 -33.91 7.43
CA THR A 82 4.30 -33.08 7.52
C THR A 82 3.98 -32.52 6.13
N ILE A 83 2.72 -32.63 5.73
CA ILE A 83 2.21 -32.26 4.40
C ILE A 83 1.16 -31.17 4.59
N GLY A 84 1.30 -30.04 3.90
CA GLY A 84 0.27 -29.00 3.87
C GLY A 84 -0.80 -29.32 2.82
N LEU A 85 -2.08 -29.31 3.20
CA LEU A 85 -3.22 -29.37 2.29
C LEU A 85 -3.66 -27.94 1.93
N HIS A 86 -3.73 -27.64 0.63
CA HIS A 86 -4.09 -26.32 0.11
C HIS A 86 -5.42 -26.38 -0.64
N HIS A 87 -6.47 -25.83 -0.03
CA HIS A 87 -7.82 -25.66 -0.59
C HIS A 87 -8.43 -26.95 -1.12
N GLY A 88 -8.03 -28.10 -0.54
CA GLY A 88 -8.44 -29.41 -1.03
C GLY A 88 -7.98 -29.77 -2.44
N ARG A 89 -7.05 -28.99 -3.03
CA ARG A 89 -6.66 -29.10 -4.44
C ARG A 89 -5.20 -29.45 -4.63
N SER A 90 -4.35 -29.04 -3.71
CA SER A 90 -2.90 -29.23 -3.85
C SER A 90 -2.23 -29.53 -2.52
N LEU A 91 -1.02 -30.08 -2.60
CA LEU A 91 -0.18 -30.45 -1.48
C LEU A 91 1.14 -29.70 -1.50
N ARG A 92 1.65 -29.38 -0.30
CA ARG A 92 3.01 -28.90 -0.08
C ARG A 92 3.77 -29.84 0.84
N VAL A 93 4.98 -30.18 0.45
CA VAL A 93 5.91 -30.99 1.25
C VAL A 93 7.23 -30.24 1.35
N ASP A 94 7.80 -30.18 2.54
CA ASP A 94 9.08 -29.51 2.72
C ASP A 94 10.18 -30.13 1.82
N GLY A 95 11.01 -29.24 1.24
CA GLY A 95 12.03 -29.58 0.25
C GLY A 95 11.51 -29.83 -1.18
N TRP A 96 10.20 -29.76 -1.44
CA TRP A 96 9.67 -29.71 -2.80
C TRP A 96 9.89 -28.33 -3.43
N ARG A 97 10.09 -28.29 -4.75
CA ARG A 97 10.32 -27.03 -5.48
C ARG A 97 9.04 -26.24 -5.80
N SER A 98 7.89 -26.89 -5.68
CA SER A 98 6.58 -26.35 -6.01
C SER A 98 5.52 -27.02 -5.14
N ASP A 99 4.27 -26.66 -5.32
CA ASP A 99 3.16 -27.48 -4.85
C ASP A 99 2.82 -28.53 -5.93
N ALA A 100 2.08 -29.57 -5.55
CA ALA A 100 1.54 -30.54 -6.50
C ALA A 100 0.01 -30.63 -6.40
N MET A 101 -0.65 -30.83 -7.53
CA MET A 101 -2.10 -31.01 -7.56
C MET A 101 -2.47 -32.40 -7.05
N LEU A 102 -3.52 -32.49 -6.23
CA LEU A 102 -4.12 -33.77 -5.86
C LEU A 102 -4.74 -34.41 -7.10
N ALA A 103 -4.58 -35.72 -7.25
CA ALA A 103 -5.23 -36.48 -8.31
C ALA A 103 -6.76 -36.52 -8.12
N ASP A 104 -7.21 -36.64 -6.86
CA ASP A 104 -8.61 -36.60 -6.47
C ASP A 104 -8.76 -35.87 -5.14
N GLY A 105 -8.73 -34.53 -5.21
CA GLY A 105 -8.86 -33.68 -4.03
C GLY A 105 -10.18 -33.84 -3.31
N GLU A 106 -11.29 -33.94 -4.04
CA GLU A 106 -12.62 -34.12 -3.46
C GLU A 106 -12.77 -35.49 -2.80
N GLY A 107 -12.23 -36.55 -3.41
CA GLY A 107 -12.17 -37.90 -2.82
C GLY A 107 -11.42 -37.93 -1.49
N LEU A 108 -10.29 -37.21 -1.38
CA LEU A 108 -9.58 -37.02 -0.11
C LEU A 108 -10.48 -36.35 0.94
N LEU A 109 -11.16 -35.26 0.59
CA LEU A 109 -11.98 -34.52 1.55
C LEU A 109 -13.21 -35.32 2.01
N ARG A 110 -13.85 -36.07 1.12
CA ARG A 110 -14.94 -37.00 1.47
C ARG A 110 -14.45 -38.10 2.40
N PHE A 111 -13.28 -38.67 2.12
CA PHE A 111 -12.65 -39.68 2.99
C PHE A 111 -12.42 -39.16 4.41
N LEU A 112 -11.99 -37.90 4.57
CA LEU A 112 -11.83 -37.25 5.87
C LEU A 112 -13.18 -36.97 6.54
N ALA A 113 -14.18 -36.51 5.79
CA ALA A 113 -15.53 -36.24 6.29
C ALA A 113 -16.21 -37.51 6.84
N GLU A 114 -16.09 -38.64 6.13
CA GLU A 114 -16.59 -39.95 6.58
C GLU A 114 -15.97 -40.40 7.92
N ARG A 115 -14.81 -39.86 8.29
CA ARG A 115 -14.10 -40.15 9.54
C ARG A 115 -14.27 -39.07 10.60
N GLY A 116 -15.19 -38.13 10.38
CA GLY A 116 -15.59 -37.12 11.35
C GLY A 116 -14.96 -35.74 11.17
N LEU A 117 -14.21 -35.51 10.09
CA LEU A 117 -13.64 -34.19 9.77
C LEU A 117 -14.31 -33.60 8.52
N ALA A 118 -15.53 -33.07 8.69
CA ALA A 118 -16.40 -32.64 7.60
C ALA A 118 -16.15 -31.21 7.11
N GLU A 119 -15.54 -30.37 7.94
CA GLU A 119 -15.28 -28.96 7.68
C GLU A 119 -14.45 -28.70 6.40
N PRO A 120 -13.38 -29.46 6.10
CA PRO A 120 -12.61 -29.28 4.87
C PRO A 120 -13.45 -29.49 3.60
N LEU A 121 -14.34 -30.48 3.60
CA LEU A 121 -15.22 -30.75 2.46
C LEU A 121 -16.25 -29.62 2.29
N ALA A 122 -16.86 -29.18 3.39
CA ALA A 122 -17.84 -28.09 3.36
C ALA A 122 -17.21 -26.78 2.83
N ALA A 123 -15.98 -26.46 3.25
CA ALA A 123 -15.23 -25.30 2.75
C ALA A 123 -14.91 -25.44 1.25
N PHE A 124 -14.42 -26.59 0.80
CA PHE A 124 -14.14 -26.85 -0.61
C PHE A 124 -15.39 -26.71 -1.50
N GLU A 125 -16.52 -27.23 -1.03
CA GLU A 125 -17.78 -27.09 -1.76
C GLU A 125 -18.26 -25.64 -1.83
N GLU A 126 -18.08 -24.85 -0.76
CA GLU A 126 -18.38 -23.42 -0.78
C GLU A 126 -17.44 -22.66 -1.72
N ASP A 127 -16.15 -22.98 -1.72
CA ASP A 127 -15.18 -22.41 -2.65
C ASP A 127 -15.52 -22.77 -4.10
N ARG A 128 -16.00 -24.00 -4.36
CA ARG A 128 -16.47 -24.41 -5.68
C ARG A 128 -17.72 -23.62 -6.09
N ARG A 129 -18.74 -23.52 -5.23
CA ARG A 129 -19.94 -22.70 -5.49
C ARG A 129 -19.58 -21.24 -5.74
N THR A 130 -18.64 -20.71 -4.97
CA THR A 130 -18.11 -19.35 -5.11
C THR A 130 -17.35 -19.19 -6.42
N GLY A 131 -16.50 -20.14 -6.79
CA GLY A 131 -15.79 -20.17 -8.07
C GLY A 131 -16.73 -20.23 -9.27
N GLU A 132 -17.79 -21.02 -9.21
CA GLU A 132 -18.83 -21.08 -10.25
C GLU A 132 -19.60 -19.75 -10.36
N ARG A 133 -19.93 -19.12 -9.23
CA ARG A 133 -20.52 -17.77 -9.20
C ARG A 133 -19.58 -16.76 -9.85
N PHE A 134 -18.29 -16.80 -9.52
CA PHE A 134 -17.29 -15.90 -10.13
C PHE A 134 -17.07 -16.16 -11.62
N ALA A 135 -17.08 -17.42 -12.07
CA ALA A 135 -16.97 -17.75 -13.48
C ALA A 135 -18.14 -17.16 -14.28
N LYS A 136 -19.37 -17.37 -13.80
CA LYS A 136 -20.58 -16.76 -14.39
C LYS A 136 -20.54 -15.24 -14.33
N ALA A 137 -20.07 -14.66 -13.23
CA ALA A 137 -19.88 -13.22 -13.11
C ALA A 137 -18.90 -12.69 -14.16
N ARG A 138 -17.78 -13.38 -14.36
CA ARG A 138 -16.78 -13.04 -15.38
C ARG A 138 -17.33 -13.16 -16.79
N GLU A 139 -18.10 -14.19 -17.10
CA GLU A 139 -18.76 -14.33 -18.41
C GLU A 139 -19.68 -13.14 -18.71
N ARG A 140 -20.53 -12.75 -17.75
CA ARG A 140 -21.37 -11.56 -17.89
C ARG A 140 -20.55 -10.27 -18.01
N TRP A 141 -19.46 -10.17 -17.26
CA TRP A 141 -18.56 -9.01 -17.32
C TRP A 141 -17.87 -8.90 -18.68
N LEU A 142 -17.43 -10.02 -19.27
CA LEU A 142 -16.89 -10.08 -20.62
C LEU A 142 -17.94 -9.72 -21.67
N ALA A 143 -19.19 -10.15 -21.48
CA ALA A 143 -20.29 -9.80 -22.38
C ALA A 143 -20.66 -8.31 -22.32
N ALA A 144 -20.35 -7.63 -21.22
CA ALA A 144 -20.60 -6.20 -21.02
C ALA A 144 -19.43 -5.28 -21.45
N VAL A 145 -18.34 -5.85 -21.99
CA VAL A 145 -17.18 -5.07 -22.45
C VAL A 145 -17.61 -4.12 -23.58
N PRO A 146 -17.28 -2.81 -23.50
CA PRO A 146 -17.55 -1.89 -24.58
C PRO A 146 -16.89 -2.36 -25.90
N PRO A 147 -17.58 -2.30 -27.05
CA PRO A 147 -17.05 -2.77 -28.33
C PRO A 147 -15.69 -2.16 -28.70
N GLU A 148 -15.42 -0.92 -28.29
CA GLU A 148 -14.16 -0.22 -28.54
C GLU A 148 -12.98 -0.77 -27.71
N ILE A 149 -13.27 -1.39 -26.57
CA ILE A 149 -12.29 -1.98 -25.64
C ILE A 149 -12.05 -3.46 -25.92
N ALA A 150 -13.05 -4.18 -26.40
CA ALA A 150 -12.96 -5.63 -26.65
C ALA A 150 -11.71 -6.07 -27.44
N PRO A 151 -11.27 -5.37 -28.51
CA PRO A 151 -10.05 -5.73 -29.26
C PRO A 151 -8.75 -5.61 -28.47
N VAL A 152 -8.71 -4.75 -27.44
CA VAL A 152 -7.51 -4.49 -26.62
C VAL A 152 -7.59 -5.08 -25.22
N LEU A 153 -8.73 -5.69 -24.85
CA LEU A 153 -8.96 -6.20 -23.50
C LEU A 153 -7.88 -7.19 -23.05
N ALA A 154 -7.49 -8.13 -23.91
CA ALA A 154 -6.45 -9.10 -23.58
C ALA A 154 -5.09 -8.44 -23.30
N SER A 155 -4.78 -7.32 -23.97
CA SER A 155 -3.56 -6.53 -23.70
C SER A 155 -3.65 -5.82 -22.35
N LEU A 156 -4.84 -5.29 -22.02
CA LEU A 156 -5.09 -4.64 -20.74
C LEU A 156 -5.03 -5.66 -19.58
N GLU A 157 -5.65 -6.84 -19.74
CA GLU A 157 -5.61 -7.95 -18.76
C GLU A 157 -4.23 -8.63 -18.68
N GLY A 158 -3.49 -8.70 -19.80
CA GLY A 158 -2.30 -9.55 -20.04
C GLY A 158 -1.05 -9.23 -19.22
N HIS A 159 -1.20 -8.44 -18.17
CA HIS A 159 -0.13 -7.92 -17.34
C HIS A 159 0.27 -8.85 -16.18
N GLY A 160 -0.15 -10.12 -16.21
CA GLY A 160 0.24 -11.15 -15.25
C GLY A 160 -0.42 -10.96 -13.87
N PRO A 161 -0.42 -12.01 -13.04
CA PRO A 161 -0.92 -11.91 -11.67
C PRO A 161 -0.12 -10.85 -10.89
N GLY A 162 -0.81 -9.82 -10.40
CA GLY A 162 -0.25 -8.80 -9.51
C GLY A 162 0.18 -7.47 -10.14
N ARG A 163 0.14 -7.31 -11.47
CA ARG A 163 0.26 -5.96 -12.07
C ARG A 163 -1.12 -5.30 -12.10
N HIS A 164 -1.25 -4.22 -11.33
CA HIS A 164 -2.41 -3.34 -11.40
C HIS A 164 -2.22 -2.32 -12.52
N LEU A 165 -3.14 -2.28 -13.49
CA LEU A 165 -3.21 -1.18 -14.46
C LEU A 165 -3.38 0.14 -13.71
N ARG A 166 -2.65 1.17 -14.15
CA ARG A 166 -2.70 2.50 -13.54
C ARG A 166 -3.25 3.54 -14.50
N PRO A 167 -3.98 4.55 -13.99
CA PRO A 167 -4.24 5.79 -14.73
C PRO A 167 -2.93 6.39 -15.26
N GLY A 168 -2.97 6.90 -16.49
CA GLY A 168 -1.86 7.49 -17.23
C GLY A 168 -0.98 6.49 -17.98
N GLU A 169 -1.22 5.18 -17.85
CA GLU A 169 -0.52 4.20 -18.71
C GLU A 169 -0.96 4.40 -20.18
N PRO A 170 -0.03 4.37 -21.16
CA PRO A 170 -0.34 4.67 -22.56
C PRO A 170 -1.51 3.85 -23.12
N ASP A 171 -1.60 2.56 -22.76
CA ASP A 171 -2.68 1.68 -23.23
C ASP A 171 -4.04 2.07 -22.65
N VAL A 172 -4.09 2.54 -21.39
CA VAL A 172 -5.31 3.00 -20.72
C VAL A 172 -5.79 4.30 -21.37
N VAL A 173 -4.88 5.25 -21.59
CA VAL A 173 -5.17 6.53 -22.27
C VAL A 173 -5.66 6.29 -23.69
N ALA A 174 -4.97 5.43 -24.45
CA ALA A 174 -5.32 5.11 -25.83
C ALA A 174 -6.64 4.34 -25.95
N ALA A 175 -6.95 3.48 -24.99
CA ALA A 175 -8.22 2.77 -24.93
C ALA A 175 -9.38 3.74 -24.65
N LEU A 176 -9.22 4.62 -23.65
CA LEU A 176 -10.23 5.60 -23.29
C LEU A 176 -10.52 6.60 -24.43
N ALA A 177 -9.48 7.07 -25.13
CA ALA A 177 -9.61 8.01 -26.24
C ALA A 177 -10.44 7.49 -27.43
N LYS A 178 -10.63 6.16 -27.55
CA LYS A 178 -11.44 5.54 -28.60
C LYS A 178 -12.92 5.42 -28.24
N MET A 179 -13.28 5.61 -26.97
CA MET A 179 -14.63 5.36 -26.49
C MET A 179 -15.56 6.53 -26.77
N ASN A 180 -16.80 6.23 -27.16
CA ASN A 180 -17.89 7.19 -27.19
C ASN A 180 -18.65 7.17 -25.84
N ALA A 181 -18.94 8.34 -25.27
CA ALA A 181 -19.63 8.48 -23.98
C ALA A 181 -19.04 7.57 -22.88
N PRO A 182 -17.72 7.68 -22.58
CA PRO A 182 -16.98 6.69 -21.81
C PRO A 182 -17.57 6.42 -20.42
N ALA A 183 -18.07 7.45 -19.72
CA ALA A 183 -18.57 7.30 -18.34
C ALA A 183 -19.66 6.24 -18.20
N ARG A 184 -20.74 6.34 -18.99
CA ARG A 184 -21.88 5.42 -18.89
C ARG A 184 -21.55 4.02 -19.37
N SER A 185 -20.79 3.90 -20.47
CA SER A 185 -20.33 2.61 -21.00
C SER A 185 -19.43 1.88 -19.99
N LEU A 186 -18.50 2.59 -19.36
CA LEU A 186 -17.64 2.04 -18.32
C LEU A 186 -18.42 1.71 -17.04
N LEU A 187 -19.39 2.53 -16.63
CA LEU A 187 -20.24 2.24 -15.48
C LEU A 187 -21.08 0.96 -15.70
N ARG A 188 -21.71 0.80 -16.87
CA ARG A 188 -22.42 -0.46 -17.19
C ARG A 188 -21.51 -1.67 -17.14
N TRP A 189 -20.32 -1.56 -17.73
CA TRP A 189 -19.36 -2.64 -17.72
C TRP A 189 -18.88 -2.96 -16.30
N TYR A 190 -18.49 -1.94 -15.52
CA TYR A 190 -18.03 -2.11 -14.14
C TYR A 190 -19.12 -2.64 -13.21
N GLY A 191 -20.37 -2.20 -13.38
CA GLY A 191 -21.53 -2.65 -12.61
C GLY A 191 -21.99 -4.08 -12.90
N SER A 192 -21.58 -4.65 -14.05
CA SER A 192 -21.90 -6.04 -14.39
C SER A 192 -21.14 -7.07 -13.54
N ALA A 193 -20.08 -6.61 -12.85
CA ALA A 193 -19.22 -7.42 -12.02
C ALA A 193 -19.87 -7.77 -10.66
N LEU A 194 -19.43 -8.88 -10.05
CA LEU A 194 -19.93 -9.37 -8.75
C LEU A 194 -18.82 -9.58 -7.71
N GLY A 195 -17.63 -9.03 -7.95
CA GLY A 195 -16.57 -9.08 -6.96
C GLY A 195 -16.99 -8.46 -5.61
N PRO A 196 -16.42 -8.91 -4.48
CA PRO A 196 -16.44 -8.10 -3.26
C PRO A 196 -15.90 -6.69 -3.55
N TRP A 197 -16.39 -5.69 -2.83
CA TRP A 197 -15.90 -4.30 -2.97
C TRP A 197 -14.53 -4.10 -2.32
N SER A 198 -14.16 -5.02 -1.44
CA SER A 198 -12.90 -5.05 -0.70
C SER A 198 -11.70 -5.61 -1.46
N GLY A 199 -11.85 -6.02 -2.72
CA GLY A 199 -10.71 -6.43 -3.52
C GLY A 199 -11.06 -7.20 -4.79
N PHE A 200 -10.35 -8.30 -5.00
CA PHE A 200 -10.46 -9.22 -6.13
C PHE A 200 -11.91 -9.51 -6.53
N PRO A 201 -12.20 -9.67 -7.83
CA PRO A 201 -11.30 -10.25 -8.82
C PRO A 201 -10.50 -9.25 -9.66
N SER A 202 -9.28 -9.66 -10.02
CA SER A 202 -8.32 -8.81 -10.74
C SER A 202 -8.81 -8.37 -12.12
N TYR A 203 -9.74 -9.09 -12.75
CA TYR A 203 -10.27 -8.71 -14.06
C TYR A 203 -11.06 -7.38 -14.00
N GLU A 204 -11.65 -7.04 -12.85
CA GLU A 204 -12.41 -5.79 -12.69
C GLU A 204 -11.51 -4.54 -12.70
N THR A 205 -10.20 -4.72 -12.48
CA THR A 205 -9.24 -3.61 -12.43
C THR A 205 -9.11 -2.86 -13.75
N VAL A 206 -9.45 -3.47 -14.89
CA VAL A 206 -9.41 -2.80 -16.19
C VAL A 206 -10.47 -1.70 -16.27
N ALA A 207 -11.73 -2.03 -15.97
CA ALA A 207 -12.82 -1.07 -15.99
C ALA A 207 -12.61 0.02 -14.92
N GLU A 208 -12.13 -0.37 -13.73
CA GLU A 208 -11.79 0.58 -12.66
C GLU A 208 -10.67 1.54 -13.08
N ALA A 209 -9.59 1.04 -13.70
CA ALA A 209 -8.48 1.88 -14.17
C ALA A 209 -8.92 2.86 -15.26
N LEU A 210 -9.79 2.46 -16.17
CA LEU A 210 -10.38 3.34 -17.19
C LEU A 210 -11.29 4.40 -16.57
N LEU A 211 -12.11 4.05 -15.57
CA LEU A 211 -12.91 5.03 -14.81
C LEU A 211 -12.02 6.02 -14.04
N LYS A 212 -10.92 5.55 -13.44
CA LYS A 212 -9.93 6.42 -12.76
C LYS A 212 -9.22 7.34 -13.76
N GLU A 213 -8.91 6.87 -14.96
CA GLU A 213 -8.32 7.68 -16.02
C GLU A 213 -9.29 8.75 -16.52
N LEU A 214 -10.57 8.40 -16.67
CA LEU A 214 -11.62 9.33 -17.06
C LEU A 214 -11.82 10.48 -16.05
N GLY A 215 -11.53 10.22 -14.77
CA GLY A 215 -11.74 11.16 -13.68
C GLY A 215 -13.12 10.97 -13.03
N VAL A 216 -13.27 11.51 -11.83
CA VAL A 216 -14.49 11.30 -11.02
C VAL A 216 -15.64 12.20 -11.48
N GLU A 217 -15.35 13.38 -12.01
CA GLU A 217 -16.35 14.37 -12.40
C GLU A 217 -17.29 13.83 -13.50
N PRO A 218 -16.79 13.22 -14.60
CA PRO A 218 -17.67 12.60 -15.60
C PRO A 218 -18.45 11.40 -15.06
N VAL A 219 -17.88 10.67 -14.10
CA VAL A 219 -18.55 9.53 -13.45
C VAL A 219 -19.71 10.00 -12.58
N ILE A 220 -19.50 11.07 -11.81
CA ILE A 220 -20.55 11.69 -10.99
C ILE A 220 -21.65 12.25 -11.88
N ALA A 221 -21.31 13.03 -12.91
CA ALA A 221 -22.30 13.58 -13.84
C ALA A 221 -23.15 12.48 -14.47
N ALA A 222 -22.53 11.40 -14.96
CA ALA A 222 -23.26 10.25 -15.49
C ALA A 222 -24.16 9.57 -14.44
N ALA A 223 -23.71 9.47 -13.19
CA ALA A 223 -24.50 8.90 -12.09
C ALA A 223 -25.66 9.80 -11.65
N GLU A 224 -25.52 11.12 -11.75
CA GLU A 224 -26.59 12.08 -11.47
C GLU A 224 -27.70 11.96 -12.52
N GLU A 225 -27.35 11.87 -13.80
CA GLU A 225 -28.29 11.83 -14.93
C GLU A 225 -28.98 10.48 -15.12
N THR A 226 -28.35 9.38 -14.71
CA THR A 226 -28.87 8.04 -14.99
C THR A 226 -29.98 7.65 -14.02
N SER A 227 -31.01 6.91 -14.48
CA SER A 227 -31.97 6.23 -13.61
C SER A 227 -31.71 4.72 -13.52
N ASP A 228 -30.66 4.24 -14.18
CA ASP A 228 -30.31 2.82 -14.24
C ASP A 228 -29.63 2.39 -12.92
N GLU A 229 -30.22 1.41 -12.23
CA GLU A 229 -29.68 0.92 -10.95
C GLU A 229 -28.30 0.27 -11.10
N SER A 230 -28.01 -0.36 -12.23
CA SER A 230 -26.70 -0.97 -12.48
C SER A 230 -25.60 0.08 -12.66
N GLU A 231 -25.92 1.20 -13.33
CA GLU A 231 -25.01 2.35 -13.45
C GLU A 231 -24.82 3.03 -12.08
N LEU A 232 -25.87 3.19 -11.29
CA LEU A 232 -25.78 3.72 -9.92
C LEU A 232 -24.98 2.79 -9.00
N PHE A 233 -25.17 1.48 -9.10
CA PHE A 233 -24.38 0.52 -8.35
C PHE A 233 -22.89 0.60 -8.73
N ALA A 234 -22.59 0.68 -10.02
CA ALA A 234 -21.22 0.86 -10.49
C ALA A 234 -20.59 2.16 -9.97
N ALA A 235 -21.35 3.25 -9.98
CA ALA A 235 -20.92 4.53 -9.45
C ALA A 235 -20.68 4.43 -7.93
N ALA A 236 -21.59 3.77 -7.20
CA ALA A 236 -21.42 3.51 -5.79
C ALA A 236 -20.13 2.71 -5.54
N ARG A 237 -19.90 1.63 -6.30
CA ARG A 237 -18.69 0.79 -6.23
C ARG A 237 -17.43 1.61 -6.50
N PHE A 238 -17.46 2.46 -7.52
CA PHE A 238 -16.34 3.33 -7.86
C PHE A 238 -16.06 4.36 -6.77
N ILE A 239 -17.07 5.00 -6.20
CA ILE A 239 -16.93 5.99 -5.11
C ILE A 239 -16.51 5.32 -3.79
N GLY A 240 -16.95 4.09 -3.54
CA GLY A 240 -16.64 3.30 -2.34
C GLY A 240 -15.33 2.50 -2.41
N ARG A 241 -14.56 2.63 -3.49
CA ARG A 241 -13.27 1.94 -3.65
C ARG A 241 -12.29 2.35 -2.56
N PHE A 242 -11.36 1.45 -2.21
CA PHE A 242 -10.42 1.66 -1.11
C PHE A 242 -9.51 2.88 -1.32
N ASP A 243 -9.18 3.18 -2.57
CA ASP A 243 -8.33 4.29 -2.97
C ASP A 243 -9.14 5.49 -3.55
N ALA A 244 -10.39 5.68 -3.13
CA ALA A 244 -11.14 6.90 -3.44
C ALA A 244 -10.62 8.07 -2.60
N PRO A 245 -10.03 9.12 -3.23
CA PRO A 245 -9.58 10.28 -2.49
C PRO A 245 -10.74 11.01 -1.80
N PRO A 246 -10.46 11.67 -0.66
CA PRO A 246 -11.42 12.50 0.09
C PRO A 246 -12.31 13.38 -0.78
N LYS A 247 -11.70 14.06 -1.73
CA LYS A 247 -12.32 15.20 -2.38
C LYS A 247 -13.30 14.81 -3.48
N GLU A 248 -13.16 13.61 -4.05
CA GLU A 248 -14.16 13.06 -4.97
C GLU A 248 -15.54 13.01 -4.31
N ARG A 249 -15.56 12.79 -2.99
CA ARG A 249 -16.78 12.74 -2.17
C ARG A 249 -17.45 14.10 -2.02
N ARG A 250 -16.72 15.21 -2.19
CA ARG A 250 -17.26 16.57 -2.10
C ARG A 250 -18.02 16.99 -3.35
N LEU A 251 -17.74 16.33 -4.46
CA LEU A 251 -18.41 16.57 -5.74
C LEU A 251 -19.80 15.94 -5.79
N LEU A 252 -20.12 15.07 -4.82
CA LEU A 252 -21.42 14.41 -4.76
C LEU A 252 -22.48 15.39 -4.24
N SER A 253 -23.54 15.59 -5.03
CA SER A 253 -24.76 16.20 -4.53
C SER A 253 -25.36 15.36 -3.39
N ALA A 254 -26.07 16.03 -2.48
CA ALA A 254 -26.77 15.34 -1.39
C ALA A 254 -27.78 14.31 -1.94
N GLU A 255 -28.39 14.62 -3.08
CA GLU A 255 -29.31 13.74 -3.79
C GLU A 255 -28.61 12.48 -4.32
N LEU A 256 -27.51 12.62 -5.07
CA LEU A 256 -26.75 11.47 -5.53
C LEU A 256 -26.27 10.62 -4.34
N ALA A 257 -25.73 11.24 -3.29
CA ALA A 257 -25.31 10.52 -2.08
C ALA A 257 -26.45 9.70 -1.45
N ALA A 258 -27.68 10.21 -1.43
CA ALA A 258 -28.85 9.47 -0.97
C ALA A 258 -29.20 8.29 -1.89
N ARG A 259 -29.12 8.48 -3.21
CA ARG A 259 -29.37 7.44 -4.22
C ARG A 259 -28.33 6.32 -4.16
N LEU A 260 -27.05 6.65 -3.98
CA LEU A 260 -25.97 5.67 -3.82
C LEU A 260 -26.15 4.83 -2.55
N ARG A 261 -26.58 5.42 -1.42
CA ARG A 261 -26.95 4.66 -0.21
C ARG A 261 -28.10 3.70 -0.50
N ALA A 262 -29.17 4.22 -1.09
CA ALA A 262 -30.37 3.45 -1.36
C ALA A 262 -30.11 2.23 -2.25
N VAL A 263 -29.27 2.37 -3.30
CA VAL A 263 -28.93 1.22 -4.16
C VAL A 263 -28.09 0.19 -3.41
N THR A 264 -27.13 0.61 -2.57
CA THR A 264 -26.35 -0.34 -1.77
C THR A 264 -27.16 -1.03 -0.66
N ASP A 265 -28.14 -0.34 -0.08
CA ASP A 265 -29.01 -0.93 0.93
C ASP A 265 -29.90 -2.03 0.32
N ARG A 266 -30.45 -1.79 -0.89
CA ARG A 266 -31.26 -2.78 -1.62
C ARG A 266 -30.48 -4.05 -1.98
N LEU A 267 -29.18 -3.95 -2.20
CA LEU A 267 -28.35 -5.11 -2.54
C LEU A 267 -28.11 -6.07 -1.37
N GLY A 268 -28.29 -5.61 -0.14
CA GLY A 268 -28.10 -6.46 1.04
C GLY A 268 -26.63 -6.71 1.42
N ASP A 269 -25.66 -6.17 0.67
CA ASP A 269 -24.23 -6.41 0.87
C ASP A 269 -23.63 -5.51 1.96
N ASP A 270 -23.12 -6.12 3.03
CA ASP A 270 -22.52 -5.41 4.17
C ASP A 270 -21.22 -4.67 3.84
N ASP A 271 -20.39 -5.21 2.95
CA ASP A 271 -19.13 -4.57 2.53
C ASP A 271 -19.44 -3.32 1.70
N ALA A 272 -20.39 -3.44 0.76
CA ALA A 272 -20.88 -2.31 -0.03
C ALA A 272 -21.45 -1.19 0.86
N ARG A 273 -22.33 -1.53 1.82
CA ARG A 273 -22.90 -0.57 2.78
C ARG A 273 -21.83 0.12 3.60
N LYS A 274 -20.89 -0.63 4.19
CA LYS A 274 -19.80 -0.06 5.01
C LYS A 274 -18.94 0.90 4.20
N ARG A 275 -18.62 0.55 2.96
CA ARG A 275 -17.79 1.37 2.07
C ARG A 275 -18.49 2.62 1.60
N ILE A 276 -19.75 2.53 1.19
CA ILE A 276 -20.52 3.72 0.85
C ILE A 276 -20.74 4.62 2.06
N ALA A 277 -21.05 4.07 3.23
CA ALA A 277 -21.17 4.85 4.46
C ALA A 277 -19.85 5.58 4.79
N ALA A 278 -18.70 4.90 4.63
CA ALA A 278 -17.39 5.50 4.83
C ALA A 278 -17.03 6.55 3.76
N ALA A 279 -17.43 6.32 2.50
CA ALA A 279 -17.21 7.23 1.39
C ALA A 279 -18.08 8.50 1.50
N LEU A 280 -19.34 8.35 1.92
CA LEU A 280 -20.28 9.45 2.04
C LEU A 280 -20.25 10.15 3.41
N ARG A 281 -19.41 9.67 4.33
CA ARG A 281 -19.19 10.37 5.59
C ARG A 281 -18.65 11.76 5.26
N PRO A 282 -19.29 12.84 5.74
CA PRO A 282 -18.73 14.17 5.62
C PRO A 282 -17.29 14.14 6.12
N LEU A 283 -16.38 14.76 5.38
CA LEU A 283 -15.05 14.96 5.89
C LEU A 283 -15.19 15.88 7.09
N GLU A 284 -15.04 15.32 8.29
CA GLU A 284 -14.86 16.12 9.49
C GLU A 284 -13.58 16.92 9.26
N VAL A 285 -13.76 18.17 8.86
CA VAL A 285 -12.65 19.10 8.74
C VAL A 285 -12.10 19.26 10.15
N PRO A 286 -10.89 18.77 10.41
CA PRO A 286 -10.32 18.85 11.72
C PRO A 286 -10.17 20.32 12.08
N LYS A 287 -10.55 20.72 13.30
CA LYS A 287 -10.33 22.07 13.82
C LYS A 287 -8.85 22.29 14.18
N ALA A 288 -7.95 21.90 13.28
CA ALA A 288 -6.50 21.95 13.47
C ALA A 288 -5.97 23.39 13.41
N GLY A 289 -6.76 24.31 12.87
CA GLY A 289 -6.40 25.70 12.59
C GLY A 289 -7.07 26.15 11.30
N PRO A 290 -6.78 27.35 10.78
CA PRO A 290 -7.36 27.82 9.54
C PRO A 290 -6.91 26.93 8.37
N CYS A 291 -7.85 26.56 7.50
CA CYS A 291 -7.53 26.04 6.18
C CYS A 291 -6.82 27.15 5.41
N ILE A 292 -5.58 26.90 4.99
CA ILE A 292 -4.74 27.88 4.29
C ILE A 292 -4.72 27.67 2.78
N GLY A 293 -5.34 26.58 2.30
CA GLY A 293 -5.46 26.32 0.88
C GLY A 293 -6.20 25.02 0.57
N ARG A 294 -6.83 24.99 -0.59
CA ARG A 294 -7.48 23.81 -1.17
C ARG A 294 -6.89 23.56 -2.55
N SER A 295 -6.72 22.29 -2.89
CA SER A 295 -6.31 21.87 -4.22
C SER A 295 -7.41 22.21 -5.23
N GLU A 296 -7.03 22.88 -6.31
CA GLU A 296 -7.91 23.20 -7.44
C GLU A 296 -7.85 22.13 -8.53
N SER A 297 -6.79 21.31 -8.58
CA SER A 297 -6.78 20.17 -9.50
C SER A 297 -7.81 19.11 -9.09
N SER A 298 -8.11 18.15 -9.97
CA SER A 298 -8.94 16.99 -9.64
C SER A 298 -8.21 15.95 -8.75
N ARG A 299 -6.91 16.16 -8.43
CA ARG A 299 -6.07 15.26 -7.60
C ARG A 299 -5.57 15.90 -6.31
N ASP A 300 -5.46 15.15 -5.21
CA ASP A 300 -4.93 15.70 -3.95
C ASP A 300 -3.58 16.40 -4.16
N PHE A 301 -3.22 17.37 -3.30
CA PHE A 301 -1.89 17.96 -3.31
C PHE A 301 -0.86 16.84 -3.28
N ALA A 302 0.01 16.80 -4.30
CA ALA A 302 1.03 15.78 -4.42
C ALA A 302 2.10 15.94 -3.33
N ALA A 303 2.34 17.17 -2.90
CA ALA A 303 3.13 17.52 -1.73
C ALA A 303 2.67 18.87 -1.17
N VAL A 304 2.84 19.08 0.13
CA VAL A 304 2.74 20.39 0.77
C VAL A 304 3.97 20.56 1.64
N VAL A 305 4.69 21.66 1.45
CA VAL A 305 5.92 21.99 2.17
C VAL A 305 5.86 23.40 2.73
N ALA A 306 6.31 23.58 3.96
CA ALA A 306 6.52 24.90 4.54
C ALA A 306 7.89 25.44 4.09
N THR A 307 7.95 26.75 3.86
CA THR A 307 9.16 27.52 3.54
C THR A 307 9.18 28.79 4.39
N ASP A 308 10.31 29.50 4.42
CA ASP A 308 10.40 30.80 5.09
C ASP A 308 9.43 31.82 4.46
N ALA A 309 9.25 31.73 3.13
CA ALA A 309 8.35 32.59 2.36
C ALA A 309 6.86 32.26 2.53
N GLY A 310 6.51 31.10 3.08
CA GLY A 310 5.13 30.65 3.23
C GLY A 310 4.95 29.16 2.95
N VAL A 311 3.70 28.74 2.79
CA VAL A 311 3.36 27.34 2.58
C VAL A 311 3.16 27.09 1.09
N VAL A 312 3.87 26.14 0.53
CA VAL A 312 3.80 25.81 -0.89
C VAL A 312 3.22 24.42 -1.07
N ALA A 313 2.35 24.25 -2.06
CA ALA A 313 1.82 22.95 -2.43
C ALA A 313 2.07 22.67 -3.90
N LEU A 314 2.18 21.38 -4.23
CA LEU A 314 2.17 20.89 -5.60
C LEU A 314 0.75 20.43 -5.94
N ASP A 315 0.06 21.19 -6.78
CA ASP A 315 -1.33 20.99 -7.19
C ASP A 315 -1.39 20.64 -8.67
N GLY A 316 -1.46 19.34 -9.00
CA GLY A 316 -1.28 18.89 -10.37
C GLY A 316 0.11 19.27 -10.92
N PRO A 317 0.20 19.97 -12.07
CA PRO A 317 1.46 20.45 -12.63
C PRO A 317 1.89 21.82 -12.08
N GLU A 318 1.17 22.40 -11.11
CA GLU A 318 1.45 23.74 -10.58
C GLU A 318 2.08 23.67 -9.19
N LEU A 319 3.09 24.52 -8.96
CA LEU A 319 3.59 24.84 -7.63
C LEU A 319 2.91 26.13 -7.17
N VAL A 320 2.18 26.07 -6.06
CA VAL A 320 1.33 27.15 -5.59
C VAL A 320 1.68 27.57 -4.17
N LEU A 321 1.76 28.88 -3.95
CA LEU A 321 1.86 29.46 -2.62
C LEU A 321 0.44 29.58 -2.04
N LEU A 322 0.26 29.00 -0.87
CA LEU A 322 -0.98 28.95 -0.11
C LEU A 322 -1.01 30.09 0.92
N GLY A 323 -2.19 30.66 1.15
CA GLY A 323 -2.40 31.83 2.01
C GLY A 323 -3.81 32.38 1.86
N ALA A 324 -3.98 33.69 2.13
CA ALA A 324 -5.27 34.37 1.90
C ALA A 324 -5.67 34.34 0.42
N GLU A 325 -4.67 34.41 -0.47
CA GLU A 325 -4.83 34.25 -1.92
C GLU A 325 -3.90 33.14 -2.41
N ARG A 326 -4.44 32.25 -3.25
CA ARG A 326 -3.66 31.22 -3.96
C ARG A 326 -2.85 31.89 -5.06
N ARG A 327 -1.53 31.69 -5.09
CA ARG A 327 -0.65 32.23 -6.15
C ARG A 327 0.15 31.11 -6.81
N VAL A 328 0.00 30.96 -8.12
CA VAL A 328 0.86 30.05 -8.91
C VAL A 328 2.27 30.63 -8.97
N ILE A 329 3.24 29.88 -8.46
CA ILE A 329 4.67 30.23 -8.42
C ILE A 329 5.38 29.70 -9.66
N ALA A 330 5.05 28.46 -10.04
CA ALA A 330 5.53 27.82 -11.25
C ALA A 330 4.45 26.91 -11.82
N ALA A 331 4.32 26.87 -13.14
CA ALA A 331 3.41 25.98 -13.86
C ALA A 331 4.21 24.98 -14.71
N ASP A 332 3.51 24.05 -15.35
CA ASP A 332 4.07 23.05 -16.27
C ASP A 332 5.18 22.17 -15.64
N LEU A 333 5.05 21.91 -14.33
CA LEU A 333 5.88 20.96 -13.62
C LEU A 333 5.38 19.55 -13.95
N ALA A 334 5.84 19.05 -15.10
CA ALA A 334 5.64 17.65 -15.50
C ALA A 334 6.06 16.71 -14.35
N ARG A 335 5.43 15.54 -14.30
CA ARG A 335 5.37 14.58 -13.18
C ARG A 335 6.49 14.74 -12.13
N VAL A 336 6.17 15.40 -11.03
CA VAL A 336 7.11 15.57 -9.91
C VAL A 336 7.22 14.30 -9.08
N GLY A 337 8.45 13.85 -8.80
CA GLY A 337 8.72 12.65 -8.02
C GLY A 337 8.88 12.91 -6.52
N ALA A 338 9.60 13.97 -6.16
CA ALA A 338 9.92 14.35 -4.79
C ALA A 338 9.99 15.87 -4.62
N VAL A 339 9.69 16.33 -3.41
CA VAL A 339 9.68 17.75 -3.03
C VAL A 339 10.40 17.92 -1.70
N ALA A 340 11.29 18.90 -1.62
CA ALA A 340 11.90 19.37 -0.38
C ALA A 340 11.86 20.90 -0.33
N ALA A 341 11.92 21.48 0.86
CA ALA A 341 12.00 22.92 1.06
C ALA A 341 13.27 23.29 1.82
N TRP A 342 13.84 24.44 1.46
CA TRP A 342 14.92 25.08 2.21
C TRP A 342 14.87 26.58 2.01
N GLY A 343 14.85 27.34 3.12
CA GLY A 343 14.75 28.79 3.06
C GLY A 343 13.48 29.24 2.33
N HIS A 344 13.64 30.10 1.34
CA HIS A 344 12.58 30.57 0.42
C HIS A 344 12.48 29.73 -0.87
N ARG A 345 13.11 28.54 -0.93
CA ARG A 345 13.16 27.71 -2.14
C ARG A 345 12.50 26.35 -1.92
N VAL A 346 11.94 25.83 -3.01
CA VAL A 346 11.46 24.46 -3.11
C VAL A 346 12.29 23.72 -4.15
N VAL A 347 12.76 22.52 -3.80
CA VAL A 347 13.51 21.65 -4.70
C VAL A 347 12.61 20.51 -5.14
N LEU A 348 12.56 20.27 -6.45
CA LEU A 348 11.69 19.31 -7.10
C LEU A 348 12.52 18.33 -7.93
N THR A 349 12.11 17.06 -7.97
CA THR A 349 12.56 16.12 -9.01
C THR A 349 11.50 16.01 -10.09
N LEU A 350 11.86 16.33 -11.33
CA LEU A 350 10.95 16.29 -12.48
C LEU A 350 11.21 15.03 -13.26
N LEU A 351 10.37 14.01 -13.07
CA LEU A 351 10.64 12.65 -13.56
C LEU A 351 10.63 12.57 -15.08
N ASP A 352 9.80 13.37 -15.73
CA ASP A 352 9.65 13.33 -17.20
C ASP A 352 10.78 14.07 -17.90
N ARG A 353 11.39 15.06 -17.22
CA ARG A 353 12.56 15.79 -17.70
C ARG A 353 13.89 15.18 -17.23
N ALA A 354 13.84 14.22 -16.30
CA ALA A 354 15.03 13.71 -15.61
C ALA A 354 15.88 14.85 -15.02
N GLU A 355 15.23 15.82 -14.36
CA GLU A 355 15.88 17.00 -13.79
C GLU A 355 15.66 17.11 -12.27
N VAL A 356 16.61 17.74 -11.58
CA VAL A 356 16.38 18.34 -10.24
C VAL A 356 16.40 19.85 -10.40
N VAL A 357 15.32 20.52 -10.00
CA VAL A 357 15.17 21.97 -10.12
C VAL A 357 14.94 22.60 -8.76
N ALA A 358 15.48 23.80 -8.54
CA ALA A 358 15.09 24.68 -7.45
C ALA A 358 14.19 25.78 -7.97
N VAL A 359 13.09 26.05 -7.27
CA VAL A 359 12.15 27.13 -7.54
C VAL A 359 12.19 28.10 -6.37
N ASP A 360 12.48 29.36 -6.64
CA ASP A 360 12.37 30.45 -5.69
C ASP A 360 10.89 30.80 -5.47
N VAL A 361 10.40 30.64 -4.24
CA VAL A 361 8.97 30.83 -3.92
C VAL A 361 8.55 32.29 -4.00
N THR A 362 9.48 33.22 -3.82
CA THR A 362 9.17 34.65 -3.83
C THR A 362 9.05 35.17 -5.26
N THR A 363 10.00 34.79 -6.13
CA THR A 363 10.13 35.30 -7.50
C THR A 363 9.57 34.37 -8.58
N GLY A 364 9.37 33.08 -8.28
CA GLY A 364 9.03 32.06 -9.28
C GLY A 364 10.20 31.61 -10.15
N ALA A 365 11.40 32.16 -9.94
CA ALA A 365 12.57 31.83 -10.74
C ALA A 365 12.96 30.35 -10.57
N GLN A 366 13.10 29.65 -11.70
CA GLN A 366 13.55 28.26 -11.73
C GLN A 366 15.04 28.18 -12.06
N ARG A 367 15.75 27.29 -11.36
CA ARG A 367 17.15 26.96 -11.61
C ARG A 367 17.34 25.46 -11.65
N THR A 368 17.80 24.94 -12.78
CA THR A 368 18.21 23.54 -12.89
C THR A 368 19.47 23.29 -12.07
N LEU A 369 19.40 22.34 -11.15
CA LEU A 369 20.51 21.93 -10.28
C LEU A 369 21.24 20.70 -10.83
N ALA A 370 20.50 19.80 -11.47
CA ALA A 370 21.03 18.60 -12.12
C ALA A 370 20.13 18.19 -13.30
N GLU A 371 20.76 17.66 -14.35
CA GLU A 371 20.14 17.08 -15.53
C GLU A 371 20.53 15.59 -15.61
N ASP A 372 19.88 14.82 -16.48
CA ASP A 372 20.13 13.39 -16.68
C ASP A 372 20.04 12.55 -15.40
N VAL A 373 19.04 12.83 -14.56
CA VAL A 373 18.73 12.09 -13.32
C VAL A 373 17.47 11.24 -13.46
N PRO A 374 17.47 10.18 -14.29
CA PRO A 374 16.30 9.34 -14.47
C PRO A 374 15.90 8.70 -13.14
N GLU A 375 14.60 8.75 -12.82
CA GLU A 375 14.03 8.18 -11.59
C GLU A 375 14.62 8.73 -10.27
N ALA A 376 14.83 10.05 -10.15
CA ALA A 376 15.12 10.68 -8.87
C ALA A 376 13.88 10.63 -7.93
N ARG A 377 13.93 9.82 -6.86
CA ARG A 377 12.76 9.47 -6.02
C ARG A 377 12.69 10.17 -4.67
N HIS A 378 13.81 10.68 -4.17
CA HIS A 378 13.88 11.42 -2.91
C HIS A 378 14.84 12.58 -3.09
N VAL A 379 14.51 13.72 -2.50
CA VAL A 379 15.34 14.92 -2.52
C VAL A 379 15.36 15.52 -1.12
N ALA A 380 16.53 16.02 -0.72
CA ALA A 380 16.70 16.79 0.50
C ALA A 380 17.57 18.02 0.21
N ALA A 381 17.27 19.12 0.88
CA ALA A 381 17.97 20.38 0.72
C ALA A 381 18.33 20.97 2.10
N LEU A 382 19.55 21.45 2.24
CA LEU A 382 20.02 22.19 3.40
C LEU A 382 21.12 23.16 2.95
N GLY A 383 20.88 24.45 3.06
CA GLY A 383 21.78 25.41 2.44
C GLY A 383 21.70 25.31 0.90
N GLU A 384 22.72 25.82 0.21
CA GLU A 384 22.88 25.65 -1.25
C GLU A 384 23.08 24.17 -1.66
N ARG A 385 23.11 23.25 -0.71
CA ARG A 385 23.36 21.85 -0.96
C ARG A 385 22.04 21.08 -1.12
N VAL A 386 21.99 20.34 -2.23
CA VAL A 386 20.88 19.47 -2.59
C VAL A 386 21.42 18.08 -2.84
N VAL A 387 20.80 17.09 -2.20
CA VAL A 387 21.07 15.67 -2.44
C VAL A 387 19.80 14.98 -2.93
N TRP A 388 19.96 13.97 -3.76
CA TRP A 388 18.85 13.13 -4.20
C TRP A 388 19.24 11.67 -4.29
N MET A 389 18.21 10.80 -4.28
CA MET A 389 18.35 9.37 -4.54
C MET A 389 17.89 9.04 -5.95
N GLU A 390 18.80 8.48 -6.74
CA GLU A 390 18.55 8.02 -8.10
C GLU A 390 18.37 6.50 -8.11
N LYS A 391 17.29 6.00 -8.71
CA LYS A 391 17.09 4.56 -8.91
C LYS A 391 17.74 4.11 -10.23
N ARG A 392 18.64 3.13 -10.15
CA ARG A 392 19.33 2.50 -11.29
C ARG A 392 19.11 0.99 -11.27
N GLY A 393 18.13 0.53 -12.03
CA GLY A 393 17.69 -0.88 -12.01
C GLY A 393 17.23 -1.27 -10.60
N ASN A 394 17.92 -2.24 -9.99
CA ASN A 394 17.66 -2.70 -8.62
C ASN A 394 18.52 -2.00 -7.56
N SER A 395 19.26 -0.95 -7.93
CA SER A 395 20.12 -0.20 -7.01
C SER A 395 19.69 1.24 -6.84
N TYR A 396 20.04 1.84 -5.71
CA TYR A 396 19.86 3.27 -5.42
C TYR A 396 21.22 3.93 -5.23
N VAL A 397 21.36 5.16 -5.73
CA VAL A 397 22.58 5.96 -5.62
C VAL A 397 22.22 7.31 -5.02
N VAL A 398 22.91 7.68 -3.92
CA VAL A 398 22.82 9.02 -3.34
C VAL A 398 23.82 9.93 -4.03
N ARG A 399 23.36 11.08 -4.53
CA ARG A 399 24.17 12.07 -5.24
C ARG A 399 23.91 13.47 -4.72
N ASP A 400 24.91 14.34 -4.89
CA ASP A 400 24.70 15.76 -5.09
C ASP A 400 25.26 16.17 -6.47
N ARG A 401 25.28 17.48 -6.75
CA ARG A 401 25.76 18.03 -8.03
C ARG A 401 27.20 17.65 -8.37
N GLU A 402 28.07 17.50 -7.37
CA GLU A 402 29.51 17.35 -7.57
C GLU A 402 30.01 15.93 -7.24
N ARG A 403 29.25 15.15 -6.46
CA ARG A 403 29.74 13.93 -5.81
C ARG A 403 28.71 12.82 -5.82
N LYS A 404 29.23 11.61 -5.99
CA LYS A 404 28.50 10.36 -5.79
C LYS A 404 28.88 9.79 -4.42
N TRP A 405 27.90 9.58 -3.56
CA TRP A 405 28.13 9.24 -2.15
C TRP A 405 28.07 7.74 -1.87
N GLY A 406 27.34 6.96 -2.67
CA GLY A 406 27.27 5.51 -2.48
C GLY A 406 26.39 4.80 -3.50
N LYS A 407 26.51 3.47 -3.59
CA LYS A 407 25.61 2.60 -4.37
C LYS A 407 25.06 1.52 -3.44
N GLU A 408 23.75 1.44 -3.35
CA GLU A 408 23.04 0.46 -2.54
C GLU A 408 22.24 -0.48 -3.44
N HIS A 409 22.25 -1.78 -3.15
CA HIS A 409 21.49 -2.79 -3.90
C HIS A 409 20.13 -3.10 -3.26
N VAL A 410 19.75 -2.31 -2.26
CA VAL A 410 18.52 -2.49 -1.49
C VAL A 410 17.65 -1.23 -1.59
N PRO A 411 16.32 -1.36 -1.45
CA PRO A 411 15.42 -0.23 -1.38
C PRO A 411 15.84 0.75 -0.27
N CYS A 412 15.91 2.02 -0.65
CA CYS A 412 16.23 3.12 0.27
C CYS A 412 15.06 4.10 0.29
N ARG A 413 14.84 4.78 1.42
CA ARG A 413 13.75 5.73 1.65
C ARG A 413 14.24 6.94 2.46
N ASP A 414 13.41 7.97 2.53
CA ASP A 414 13.54 9.09 3.46
C ASP A 414 14.96 9.68 3.52
N LEU A 415 15.40 10.24 2.39
CA LEU A 415 16.67 10.98 2.32
C LEU A 415 16.55 12.30 3.07
N HIS A 416 17.51 12.57 3.95
CA HIS A 416 17.65 13.79 4.72
C HIS A 416 19.09 14.34 4.61
N LEU A 417 19.27 15.62 4.91
CA LEU A 417 20.57 16.25 5.13
C LEU A 417 20.74 16.57 6.61
N VAL A 418 21.88 16.15 7.14
CA VAL A 418 22.28 16.22 8.54
C VAL A 418 23.59 16.98 8.57
N GLY A 419 23.51 18.30 8.72
CA GLY A 419 24.61 19.19 8.33
C GLY A 419 25.05 18.88 6.89
N ASP A 420 26.32 18.52 6.71
CA ASP A 420 26.89 18.16 5.41
C ASP A 420 26.82 16.67 5.05
N ALA A 421 26.15 15.84 5.84
CA ALA A 421 26.08 14.41 5.58
C ALA A 421 24.68 14.03 5.07
N PRO A 422 24.55 13.33 3.92
CA PRO A 422 23.30 12.69 3.57
C PRO A 422 23.05 11.52 4.53
N VAL A 423 21.81 11.39 4.96
CA VAL A 423 21.34 10.28 5.80
C VAL A 423 20.07 9.72 5.19
N TRP A 424 19.95 8.41 5.14
CA TRP A 424 18.75 7.77 4.60
C TRP A 424 18.44 6.46 5.29
N ASP A 425 17.20 6.01 5.13
CA ASP A 425 16.75 4.70 5.56
C ASP A 425 17.10 3.64 4.51
N ARG A 426 17.76 2.58 4.96
CA ARG A 426 18.12 1.41 4.17
C ARG A 426 17.35 0.20 4.69
N ALA A 427 16.52 -0.40 3.83
CA ALA A 427 15.88 -1.67 4.15
C ALA A 427 16.89 -2.83 4.10
N VAL A 428 16.93 -3.67 5.13
CA VAL A 428 17.77 -4.86 5.23
C VAL A 428 16.88 -6.10 5.40
N GLY A 429 16.83 -6.94 4.36
CA GLY A 429 15.99 -8.15 4.29
C GLY A 429 15.33 -8.34 2.92
N SER A 430 14.70 -9.49 2.69
CA SER A 430 13.95 -9.73 1.44
C SER A 430 12.59 -9.05 1.48
N TRP A 431 12.33 -8.16 0.53
CA TRP A 431 11.03 -7.49 0.34
C TRP A 431 9.85 -8.42 0.06
N TRP A 432 10.12 -9.66 -0.34
CA TRP A 432 9.10 -10.62 -0.81
C TRP A 432 8.68 -11.65 0.24
N GLY A 433 9.25 -11.59 1.45
CA GLY A 433 8.86 -12.47 2.55
C GLY A 433 7.85 -11.77 3.46
N THR A 434 6.78 -12.47 3.83
CA THR A 434 5.87 -12.11 4.94
C THR A 434 6.55 -12.21 6.31
N ASP A 435 7.88 -12.22 6.36
CA ASP A 435 8.66 -12.40 7.56
C ASP A 435 8.65 -11.08 8.36
N PRO A 436 8.12 -11.06 9.60
CA PRO A 436 8.09 -9.87 10.47
C PRO A 436 9.49 -9.32 10.82
N GLY A 437 10.57 -9.96 10.36
CA GLY A 437 11.96 -9.59 10.61
C GLY A 437 12.56 -8.46 9.76
N PHE A 438 11.77 -7.60 9.11
CA PHE A 438 12.32 -6.43 8.41
C PHE A 438 13.16 -5.57 9.37
N LYS A 439 14.39 -5.28 8.95
CA LYS A 439 15.29 -4.37 9.67
C LYS A 439 15.51 -3.14 8.82
N SER A 440 15.43 -1.99 9.45
CA SER A 440 15.83 -0.72 8.87
C SER A 440 17.19 -0.34 9.45
N GLU A 441 18.11 0.04 8.58
CA GLU A 441 19.37 0.65 8.95
C GLU A 441 19.33 2.12 8.55
N VAL A 442 19.51 3.01 9.53
CA VAL A 442 19.79 4.41 9.24
C VAL A 442 21.25 4.50 8.85
N VAL A 443 21.54 4.94 7.64
CA VAL A 443 22.92 5.01 7.14
C VAL A 443 23.29 6.42 6.74
N THR A 444 24.57 6.75 6.92
CA THR A 444 25.19 7.98 6.40
C THR A 444 26.48 7.66 5.66
N VAL A 445 27.02 8.63 4.94
CA VAL A 445 28.31 8.49 4.24
C VAL A 445 29.33 9.39 4.90
N THR A 446 30.42 8.79 5.33
CA THR A 446 31.59 9.51 5.86
C THR A 446 32.23 10.39 4.78
N SER A 447 33.04 11.36 5.17
CA SER A 447 33.82 12.20 4.24
C SER A 447 34.71 11.38 3.28
N LYS A 448 35.01 10.11 3.60
CA LYS A 448 35.77 9.18 2.76
C LYS A 448 34.91 8.31 1.84
N GLY A 449 33.59 8.57 1.75
CA GLY A 449 32.68 7.79 0.90
C GLY A 449 32.26 6.43 1.50
N LYS A 450 32.62 6.13 2.76
CA LYS A 450 32.24 4.88 3.43
C LYS A 450 30.88 5.03 4.12
N LEU A 451 30.00 4.07 3.87
CA LEU A 451 28.70 3.94 4.57
C LEU A 451 28.92 3.59 6.04
N THR A 452 28.19 4.28 6.92
CA THR A 452 28.17 4.04 8.37
C THR A 452 26.73 3.89 8.83
N VAL A 453 26.42 2.81 9.52
CA VAL A 453 25.12 2.59 10.16
C VAL A 453 25.08 3.43 11.43
N LEU A 454 24.17 4.39 11.50
CA LEU A 454 23.95 5.23 12.67
C LEU A 454 23.10 4.52 13.73
N THR A 455 22.05 3.83 13.29
CA THR A 455 21.19 3.02 14.17
C THR A 455 20.49 1.91 13.40
N ARG A 456 20.02 0.90 14.13
CA ARG A 456 19.25 -0.25 13.62
C ARG A 456 17.90 -0.26 14.30
N ALA A 457 16.84 -0.15 13.51
CA ALA A 457 15.49 -0.30 14.01
C ALA A 457 14.95 -1.67 13.59
N ARG A 458 14.29 -2.36 14.53
CA ARG A 458 13.59 -3.62 14.29
C ARG A 458 12.12 -3.30 14.08
N GLY A 459 11.51 -3.84 13.02
CA GLY A 459 10.09 -3.65 12.77
C GLY A 459 9.80 -3.41 11.30
N SER A 460 8.58 -3.73 10.90
CA SER A 460 8.15 -3.76 9.49
C SER A 460 8.21 -2.39 8.80
N GLN A 461 8.23 -1.29 9.55
CA GLN A 461 8.19 0.07 9.02
C GLN A 461 8.91 1.05 9.94
N CYS A 462 10.21 1.24 9.72
CA CYS A 462 10.94 2.32 10.38
C CYS A 462 11.13 3.48 9.41
N ALA A 463 10.60 4.64 9.78
CA ALA A 463 10.74 5.88 9.02
C ALA A 463 11.54 6.87 9.89
N PRO A 464 12.88 6.76 9.93
CA PRO A 464 13.70 7.64 10.76
C PRO A 464 13.44 9.10 10.38
N ARG A 465 13.41 9.97 11.39
CA ARG A 465 13.33 11.41 11.21
C ARG A 465 14.50 12.07 11.93
N PHE A 466 15.03 13.13 11.33
CA PHE A 466 16.18 13.86 11.85
C PHE A 466 15.75 15.30 12.16
N ASN A 467 16.24 15.84 13.26
CA ASN A 467 16.19 17.29 13.45
C ASN A 467 17.25 17.99 12.60
N ALA A 468 17.13 19.31 12.44
CA ALA A 468 17.99 20.07 11.53
C ALA A 468 19.49 20.04 11.90
N ASP A 469 19.83 19.95 13.19
CA ASP A 469 21.22 19.83 13.66
C ASP A 469 21.72 18.37 13.70
N ALA A 470 20.82 17.43 13.42
CA ALA A 470 21.01 16.00 13.42
C ALA A 470 21.57 15.36 14.69
N ARG A 471 21.53 16.09 15.80
CA ARG A 471 21.85 15.52 17.11
C ARG A 471 20.76 14.57 17.58
N ARG A 472 19.57 14.66 16.96
CA ARG A 472 18.41 13.86 17.31
C ARG A 472 17.86 13.09 16.12
N VAL A 473 17.69 11.80 16.34
CA VAL A 473 17.01 10.88 15.44
C VAL A 473 15.83 10.31 16.18
N VAL A 474 14.64 10.31 15.57
CA VAL A 474 13.53 9.51 16.08
C VAL A 474 13.28 8.39 15.09
N THR A 475 13.39 7.15 15.56
CA THR A 475 13.00 5.96 14.82
C THR A 475 11.66 5.47 15.34
N PHE A 476 10.74 5.15 14.44
CA PHE A 476 9.45 4.56 14.78
C PHE A 476 9.48 3.08 14.45
N ALA A 477 8.99 2.22 15.33
CA ALA A 477 8.85 0.80 15.13
C ALA A 477 7.51 0.36 15.71
N ASP A 478 6.52 0.20 14.83
CA ASP A 478 5.13 -0.08 15.22
C ASP A 478 4.60 0.97 16.21
N HIS A 479 4.44 0.63 17.49
CA HIS A 479 3.98 1.53 18.55
C HIS A 479 5.12 2.25 19.27
N ASP A 480 6.36 1.80 19.12
CA ASP A 480 7.50 2.41 19.79
C ASP A 480 8.10 3.55 18.97
N ALA A 481 8.41 4.65 19.64
CA ALA A 481 9.25 5.72 19.09
C ALA A 481 10.49 5.87 19.96
N THR A 482 11.66 5.68 19.37
CA THR A 482 12.95 5.81 20.07
C THR A 482 13.63 7.09 19.61
N LEU A 483 13.78 8.03 20.54
CA LEU A 483 14.62 9.21 20.37
C LEU A 483 16.07 8.82 20.69
N VAL A 484 16.95 8.98 19.72
CA VAL A 484 18.39 8.96 19.90
C VAL A 484 18.87 10.41 19.93
N SER A 485 19.31 10.90 21.09
CA SER A 485 19.91 12.25 21.24
C SER A 485 21.29 12.12 21.85
N ASP A 486 22.30 12.68 21.20
CA ASP A 486 23.69 12.69 21.71
C ASP A 486 24.20 11.29 22.13
N GLY A 487 23.84 10.28 21.33
CA GLY A 487 24.20 8.88 21.56
C GLY A 487 23.43 8.18 22.68
N ARG A 488 22.41 8.82 23.27
CA ARG A 488 21.51 8.21 24.26
C ARG A 488 20.17 7.90 23.63
N GLU A 489 19.69 6.68 23.85
CA GLU A 489 18.38 6.24 23.41
C GLU A 489 17.33 6.45 24.53
N ARG A 490 16.16 6.97 24.16
CA ARG A 490 15.01 7.16 25.04
C ARG A 490 13.76 6.70 24.28
N SER A 491 13.03 5.71 24.81
CA SER A 491 11.70 5.38 24.31
C SER A 491 10.70 6.47 24.74
N LEU A 492 9.82 6.86 23.82
CA LEU A 492 8.75 7.82 24.05
C LEU A 492 7.44 7.13 24.49
N GLY A 493 7.38 5.79 24.46
CA GLY A 493 6.24 5.00 24.97
C GLY A 493 4.90 5.41 24.37
N LEU A 494 4.83 5.49 23.04
CA LEU A 494 3.59 5.88 22.37
C LEU A 494 2.64 4.68 22.33
N GLU A 495 1.39 4.86 22.74
CA GLU A 495 0.37 3.80 22.62
C GLU A 495 -0.11 3.62 21.17
N ARG A 496 0.41 4.43 20.25
CA ARG A 496 -0.11 4.60 18.90
C ARG A 496 1.00 4.54 17.88
N ARG A 497 0.66 4.01 16.71
CA ARG A 497 1.59 3.85 15.61
C ARG A 497 1.82 5.19 14.91
N ILE A 498 3.06 5.62 14.78
CA ILE A 498 3.37 6.88 14.06
C ILE A 498 3.51 6.63 12.57
N GLU A 499 2.71 7.34 11.76
CA GLU A 499 2.77 7.27 10.29
C GLU A 499 3.69 8.34 9.70
N HIS A 500 3.71 9.52 10.31
CA HIS A 500 4.56 10.62 9.85
C HIS A 500 5.02 11.44 11.04
N ALA A 501 6.29 11.87 11.04
CA ALA A 501 6.76 12.87 11.98
C ALA A 501 7.74 13.85 11.34
N THR A 502 7.92 15.00 11.97
CA THR A 502 8.84 16.06 11.56
C THR A 502 9.25 16.89 12.77
N PHE A 503 10.44 17.49 12.75
CA PHE A 503 10.98 18.25 13.87
C PHE A 503 10.75 19.75 13.70
N ASP A 504 10.60 20.44 14.83
CA ASP A 504 10.70 21.89 14.99
C ASP A 504 11.51 22.17 16.27
N GLY A 505 12.83 22.34 16.14
CA GLY A 505 13.74 22.48 17.27
C GLY A 505 13.65 21.29 18.25
N ASP A 506 13.21 21.59 19.49
CA ASP A 506 13.00 20.62 20.57
C ASP A 506 11.63 19.93 20.55
N THR A 507 10.81 20.22 19.55
CA THR A 507 9.49 19.62 19.39
C THR A 507 9.47 18.63 18.23
N LEU A 508 8.90 17.46 18.44
CA LEU A 508 8.54 16.49 17.41
C LEU A 508 7.03 16.56 17.16
N TRP A 509 6.66 16.83 15.92
CA TRP A 509 5.28 16.80 15.46
C TRP A 509 5.03 15.46 14.77
N ALA A 510 3.99 14.74 15.18
CA ALA A 510 3.72 13.40 14.68
C ALA A 510 2.23 13.17 14.37
N ILE A 511 1.94 12.45 13.29
CA ILE A 511 0.62 11.88 13.00
C ILE A 511 0.65 10.44 13.52
N ALA A 512 -0.16 10.16 14.54
CA ALA A 512 -0.32 8.86 15.15
C ALA A 512 -1.63 8.21 14.72
N LEU A 513 -1.64 6.89 14.50
CA LEU A 513 -2.80 6.09 14.18
C LEU A 513 -3.23 5.22 15.36
N SER A 514 -4.54 5.06 15.51
CA SER A 514 -5.13 3.94 16.26
C SER A 514 -4.82 2.60 15.59
N GLU A 515 -4.91 1.52 16.36
CA GLU A 515 -4.70 0.15 15.85
C GLU A 515 -5.62 -0.20 14.67
N ASP A 516 -6.87 0.25 14.72
CA ASP A 516 -7.85 0.04 13.66
C ASP A 516 -7.61 0.92 12.42
N ARG A 517 -6.64 1.85 12.49
CA ARG A 517 -6.28 2.84 11.46
C ARG A 517 -7.41 3.78 11.05
N TRP A 518 -8.50 3.81 11.81
CA TRP A 518 -9.66 4.68 11.54
C TRP A 518 -9.61 5.98 12.33
N GLN A 519 -8.68 6.12 13.27
CA GLN A 519 -8.45 7.35 14.00
C GLN A 519 -7.01 7.78 13.83
N ALA A 520 -6.84 9.04 13.49
CA ALA A 520 -5.54 9.67 13.43
C ALA A 520 -5.50 10.83 14.43
N GLU A 521 -4.31 11.09 14.95
CA GLU A 521 -4.08 12.09 15.96
C GLU A 521 -2.81 12.87 15.65
N LEU A 522 -2.91 14.20 15.67
CA LEU A 522 -1.73 15.05 15.61
C LEU A 522 -1.19 15.26 17.02
N LEU A 523 0.01 14.76 17.23
CA LEU A 523 0.75 14.87 18.47
C LEU A 523 1.82 15.95 18.36
N ARG A 524 1.95 16.74 19.43
CA ARG A 524 3.12 17.54 19.73
C ARG A 524 3.87 16.88 20.87
N ILE A 525 5.11 16.48 20.62
CA ILE A 525 5.96 15.79 21.58
C ILE A 525 7.13 16.70 21.91
N ASP A 526 7.22 17.16 23.14
CA ASP A 526 8.37 17.92 23.63
C ASP A 526 9.49 16.92 23.95
N LEU A 527 10.63 17.02 23.25
CA LEU A 527 11.70 16.02 23.35
C LEU A 527 12.57 16.19 24.59
N VAL A 528 12.54 17.37 25.22
CA VAL A 528 13.28 17.66 26.44
C VAL A 528 12.57 17.00 27.62
N THR A 529 11.29 17.33 27.80
CA THR A 529 10.45 16.82 28.90
C THR A 529 9.91 15.42 28.61
N GLY A 530 9.69 15.07 27.33
CA GLY A 530 8.92 13.91 26.89
C GLY A 530 7.41 14.11 26.97
N ALA A 531 6.93 15.32 27.23
CA ALA A 531 5.50 15.58 27.29
C ALA A 531 4.85 15.39 25.92
N VAL A 532 3.82 14.55 25.87
CA VAL A 532 3.01 14.31 24.66
C VAL A 532 1.70 15.07 24.81
N LYS A 533 1.40 15.94 23.86
CA LYS A 533 0.13 16.66 23.78
C LYS A 533 -0.60 16.28 22.49
N SER A 534 -1.78 15.70 22.64
CA SER A 534 -2.73 15.61 21.54
C SER A 534 -3.27 16.99 21.21
N LEU A 535 -3.11 17.40 19.97
CA LEU A 535 -3.63 18.67 19.47
C LEU A 535 -4.92 18.48 18.68
N LEU A 536 -5.09 17.32 18.07
CA LEU A 536 -6.20 17.04 17.21
C LEU A 536 -6.41 15.54 17.09
N GLN A 537 -7.67 15.10 17.23
CA GLN A 537 -8.11 13.76 16.88
C GLN A 537 -9.10 13.84 15.72
N TYR A 538 -9.00 12.92 14.76
CA TYR A 538 -9.96 12.84 13.66
C TYR A 538 -10.21 11.38 13.26
N ARG A 539 -11.47 11.08 12.94
CA ARG A 539 -11.95 9.72 12.63
C ARG A 539 -11.91 9.47 11.13
N ARG A 540 -10.71 9.21 10.61
CA ARG A 540 -10.51 8.94 9.20
C ARG A 540 -9.42 7.89 8.96
N ALA A 541 -9.65 7.02 7.98
CA ALA A 541 -8.56 6.24 7.38
C ALA A 541 -7.55 7.20 6.75
N LEU A 542 -6.32 7.21 7.27
CA LEU A 542 -5.24 7.98 6.67
C LEU A 542 -5.03 7.51 5.23
N TYR A 543 -5.02 8.47 4.33
CA TYR A 543 -4.55 8.24 2.98
C TYR A 543 -3.02 8.34 2.99
N TYR A 544 -2.32 7.50 2.22
CA TYR A 544 -0.84 7.44 2.13
C TYR A 544 -0.13 8.78 1.79
N ARG A 545 -0.88 9.87 1.59
CA ARG A 545 -0.41 11.19 1.19
C ARG A 545 -0.52 12.25 2.30
N GLU A 546 -1.08 11.92 3.46
CA GLU A 546 -1.06 12.86 4.57
C GLU A 546 0.38 13.03 5.08
N ARG A 547 0.83 14.28 5.17
CA ARG A 547 2.20 14.63 5.55
C ARG A 547 2.21 15.87 6.42
N LEU A 548 3.15 15.89 7.36
CA LEU A 548 3.50 17.11 8.08
C LEU A 548 4.70 17.77 7.41
N SER A 549 4.68 19.09 7.33
CA SER A 549 5.85 19.87 6.96
C SER A 549 6.05 20.99 7.95
N VAL A 550 7.32 21.25 8.29
CA VAL A 550 7.71 22.31 9.21
C VAL A 550 8.80 23.16 8.58
N ALA A 551 8.61 24.47 8.62
CA ALA A 551 9.66 25.45 8.33
C ALA A 551 9.32 26.79 9.00
N ALA A 552 10.35 27.51 9.46
CA ALA A 552 10.21 28.79 10.14
C ALA A 552 9.14 28.79 11.26
N GLY A 553 9.09 27.71 12.05
CA GLY A 553 8.11 27.53 13.12
C GLY A 553 6.66 27.33 12.66
N ARG A 554 6.40 27.18 11.35
CA ARG A 554 5.06 26.87 10.83
C ARG A 554 4.91 25.37 10.67
N VAL A 555 3.89 24.80 11.29
CA VAL A 555 3.53 23.39 11.13
C VAL A 555 2.34 23.31 10.19
N VAL A 556 2.56 22.71 9.03
CA VAL A 556 1.53 22.50 8.03
C VAL A 556 1.20 21.03 7.97
N TRP A 557 -0.10 20.75 7.93
CA TRP A 557 -0.59 19.42 7.67
C TRP A 557 -1.30 19.37 6.33
N ASN A 558 -0.82 18.47 5.47
CA ASN A 558 -1.48 18.06 4.24
C ASN A 558 -2.52 16.99 4.54
N ALA A 559 -3.80 17.31 4.41
CA ALA A 559 -4.92 16.36 4.52
C ALA A 559 -5.38 15.86 3.13
N GLY A 560 -4.45 15.80 2.17
CA GLY A 560 -4.69 15.42 0.78
C GLY A 560 -5.10 16.64 -0.06
N GLY A 561 -6.40 16.92 -0.13
CA GLY A 561 -6.93 18.04 -0.92
C GLY A 561 -6.94 19.40 -0.21
N GLU A 562 -6.54 19.44 1.06
CA GLU A 562 -6.53 20.64 1.89
C GLU A 562 -5.24 20.73 2.69
N ALA A 563 -4.77 21.95 2.89
CA ALA A 563 -3.65 22.24 3.79
C ALA A 563 -4.15 23.07 4.97
N PHE A 564 -3.71 22.70 6.17
CA PHE A 564 -4.05 23.39 7.40
C PHE A 564 -2.77 23.94 8.06
N SER A 565 -2.83 25.18 8.51
CA SER A 565 -1.82 25.71 9.44
C SER A 565 -2.21 25.23 10.84
N VAL A 566 -1.41 24.34 11.42
CA VAL A 566 -1.75 23.70 12.69
C VAL A 566 -1.16 24.42 13.89
N ALA A 567 0.04 24.96 13.71
CA ALA A 567 0.70 25.75 14.74
C ALA A 567 1.68 26.73 14.10
N THR A 568 1.81 27.89 14.73
CA THR A 568 2.97 28.74 14.64
C THR A 568 3.71 28.61 15.97
N SER A 569 5.01 28.29 15.94
CA SER A 569 5.85 28.25 17.13
C SER A 569 5.68 29.56 17.91
N PRO A 570 5.35 29.52 19.21
CA PRO A 570 5.16 30.73 20.00
C PRO A 570 6.41 31.64 20.01
N ASP A 571 7.59 31.06 19.77
CA ASP A 571 8.87 31.79 19.77
C ASP A 571 9.09 32.67 18.53
N THR A 572 8.32 32.50 17.44
CA THR A 572 8.42 33.35 16.24
C THR A 572 7.37 34.45 16.16
N ALA A 573 6.40 34.48 17.08
CA ALA A 573 5.35 35.52 17.09
C ALA A 573 5.81 36.87 17.68
N THR A 574 7.06 36.97 18.16
CA THR A 574 7.61 38.18 18.79
C THR A 574 8.86 38.74 18.11
N ALA A 575 9.23 38.24 16.92
CA ALA A 575 10.38 38.71 16.13
C ALA A 575 9.95 39.55 14.92
#